data_AF-A0A7J2KE11-F1
#
_entry.id   AF-A0A7J2KE11-F1
#
_cell.length_a   1.000
_cell.length_b   1.000
_cell.length_c   1.000
_cell.angle_alpha   90.00
_cell.angle_beta   90.00
_cell.angle_gamma   90.00
#
_symmetry.space_group_name_H-M   'P 1'
#
loop_
_entity.id
_entity.type
_entity.pdbx_description
1 polymer ?
#
loop_
_entity_poly.entity_id
_entity_poly.type
_entity_poly.pdbx_seq_one_letter_code
_entity_poly.pdbx_strand_id
1 'polypeptide(L)' 'MQGSLMKPEIFMRILCMPIVRPLFLHYSEDENSYRDDEFLFGPFMLIAPIFEKGLKNAKCISREEHGIITGI' A
#
# COMPACT_ATOMS: atom_id res chain seq x y z
N MET A 1 -18.55 6.27 -19.05
CA MET A 1 -18.46 7.64 -18.50
C MET A 1 -19.64 7.81 -17.56
N GLN A 2 -19.51 7.55 -16.26
CA GLN A 2 -18.78 8.37 -15.31
C GLN A 2 -18.28 7.45 -14.20
N GLY A 3 -17.00 7.08 -14.25
CA GLY A 3 -16.32 6.50 -13.10
C GLY A 3 -16.21 7.60 -12.07
N SER A 4 -17.28 7.80 -11.30
CA SER A 4 -17.24 8.71 -10.17
C SER A 4 -16.12 8.20 -9.27
N LEU A 5 -15.07 9.00 -9.15
CA LEU A 5 -13.98 8.79 -8.22
C LEU A 5 -14.63 8.62 -6.85
N MET A 6 -14.81 7.37 -6.43
CA MET A 6 -15.49 7.06 -5.19
C MET A 6 -14.69 7.73 -4.08
N LYS A 7 -15.31 8.72 -3.45
CA LYS A 7 -14.62 9.58 -2.49
C LYS A 7 -14.04 8.70 -1.39
N PRO A 8 -12.78 8.91 -0.96
CA PRO A 8 -12.12 8.07 0.06
C PRO A 8 -12.94 7.99 1.36
N GLU A 9 -13.75 9.02 1.63
CA GLU A 9 -14.71 9.13 2.73
C GLU A 9 -15.78 8.02 2.74
N ILE A 10 -16.21 7.57 1.55
CA ILE A 10 -17.21 6.51 1.38
C ILE A 10 -16.58 5.14 1.63
N PHE A 11 -15.33 4.96 1.20
CA PHE A 11 -14.59 3.71 1.38
C PHE A 11 -14.39 3.38 2.87
N MET A 12 -13.97 4.37 3.67
CA MET A 12 -13.77 4.21 5.12
C MET A 12 -15.06 3.86 5.87
N ARG A 13 -16.20 4.40 5.41
CA ARG A 13 -17.47 4.34 6.13
C ARG A 13 -18.29 3.07 5.88
N ILE A 14 -18.14 2.43 4.73
CA ILE A 14 -18.95 1.25 4.33
C ILE A 14 -18.21 -0.07 4.60
N LEU A 15 -16.90 -0.11 4.37
CA LEU A 15 -16.11 -1.35 4.46
C LEU A 15 -15.30 -1.47 5.75
N CYS A 16 -15.31 -0.44 6.61
CA CYS A 16 -14.50 -0.36 7.82
C CYS A 16 -12.99 -0.60 7.59
N MET A 17 -12.53 -0.44 6.35
CA MET A 17 -11.13 -0.58 5.99
C MET A 17 -10.44 0.79 6.11
N PRO A 18 -9.25 0.85 6.74
CA PRO A 18 -8.58 2.12 6.93
C PRO A 18 -8.09 2.69 5.58
N ILE A 19 -7.92 4.01 5.54
CA ILE A 19 -7.38 4.69 4.34
C ILE A 19 -5.90 4.35 4.20
N VAL A 20 -5.14 4.40 5.30
CA VAL A 20 -3.77 3.90 5.37
C VAL A 20 -3.83 2.47 5.88
N ARG A 21 -3.41 1.50 5.07
CA ARG A 21 -3.49 0.08 5.40
C ARG A 21 -2.11 -0.53 5.50
N PRO A 22 -1.82 -1.28 6.57
CA PRO A 22 -0.64 -2.14 6.59
C PRO A 22 -0.79 -3.24 5.54
N LEU A 23 0.35 -3.67 4.97
CA LEU A 23 0.36 -4.61 3.85
C LEU A 23 -0.12 -6.01 4.24
N PHE A 24 0.17 -6.47 5.46
CA PHE A 24 -0.29 -7.77 5.96
C PHE A 24 -1.82 -7.92 5.97
N LEU A 25 -2.59 -6.82 5.95
CA LEU A 25 -4.05 -6.87 5.84
C LEU A 25 -4.50 -7.50 4.51
N HIS A 26 -3.70 -7.33 3.46
CA HIS A 26 -3.97 -7.82 2.11
C HIS A 26 -3.10 -9.02 1.73
N TYR A 27 -1.88 -9.11 2.27
CA TYR A 27 -0.87 -10.10 1.89
C TYR A 27 -0.37 -10.91 3.09
N SER A 28 -1.27 -11.43 3.92
CA SER A 28 -0.94 -12.12 5.18
C SER A 28 -0.01 -13.33 5.03
N GLU A 29 0.02 -13.93 3.83
CA GLU A 29 0.89 -15.07 3.50
C GLU A 29 2.34 -14.66 3.18
N ASP A 30 2.59 -13.39 2.85
CA ASP A 30 3.94 -12.88 2.63
C ASP A 30 4.52 -12.35 3.95
N GLU A 31 5.55 -13.01 4.47
CA GLU A 31 6.26 -12.59 5.68
C GLU A 31 6.83 -11.16 5.55
N ASN A 32 7.16 -10.70 4.33
CA ASN A 32 7.65 -9.34 4.11
C ASN A 32 6.54 -8.27 4.25
N SER A 33 5.27 -8.65 4.35
CA SER A 33 4.14 -7.72 4.50
C SER A 33 3.97 -7.18 5.92
N TYR A 34 4.69 -7.75 6.88
CA TYR A 34 4.71 -7.34 8.30
C TYR A 34 5.73 -6.22 8.57
N ARG A 35 6.22 -5.56 7.53
CA ARG A 35 7.12 -4.41 7.65
C ARG A 35 6.33 -3.12 7.86
N ASP A 36 6.92 -2.20 8.61
CA ASP A 36 6.31 -0.90 8.95
C ASP A 36 6.80 0.25 8.05
N ASP A 37 7.70 -0.02 7.11
CA ASP A 37 8.33 0.98 6.24
C ASP A 37 7.60 1.24 4.92
N GLU A 38 6.51 0.51 4.66
CA GLU A 38 5.64 0.71 3.50
C GLU A 38 4.18 0.39 3.84
N PHE A 39 3.24 1.06 3.15
CA PHE A 39 1.81 0.89 3.39
C PHE A 39 0.99 1.19 2.12
N LEU A 40 -0.26 0.72 2.10
CA LEU A 40 -1.21 1.06 1.05
C LEU A 40 -2.02 2.29 1.43
N PHE A 41 -2.13 3.24 0.51
CA PHE A 41 -3.09 4.34 0.56
C PHE A 41 -4.29 3.99 -0.31
N GLY A 42 -5.40 3.65 0.35
CA GLY A 42 -6.54 3.04 -0.31
C GLY A 42 -6.19 1.64 -0.86
N PRO A 43 -6.86 1.20 -1.92
CA PRO A 43 -6.68 -0.16 -2.45
C PRO A 43 -5.55 -0.32 -3.48
N PHE A 44 -5.03 0.76 -4.08
CA PHE A 44 -4.19 0.66 -5.29
C PHE A 44 -2.86 1.42 -5.26
N MET A 45 -2.57 2.16 -4.19
CA MET A 45 -1.36 2.98 -4.11
C MET A 45 -0.45 2.46 -3.01
N LEU A 46 0.71 1.92 -3.38
CA LEU A 46 1.78 1.59 -2.45
C LEU A 46 2.63 2.82 -2.16
N ILE A 47 2.88 3.11 -0.90
CA ILE A 47 3.73 4.21 -0.44
C ILE A 47 4.89 3.62 0.36
N ALA A 48 6.13 3.88 -0.09
CA ALA A 48 7.37 3.49 0.57
C ALA A 48 8.27 4.73 0.72
N PRO A 49 8.12 5.50 1.80
CA PRO A 49 8.85 6.76 1.98
C PRO A 49 10.32 6.55 2.35
N ILE A 50 11.17 7.51 1.99
CA ILE A 50 12.57 7.57 2.43
C ILE A 50 12.62 8.23 3.81
N PHE A 51 12.99 7.47 4.84
CA PHE A 51 13.09 7.97 6.22
C PHE A 51 14.46 8.60 6.56
N GLU A 52 15.53 8.18 5.89
CA GLU A 52 16.88 8.64 6.20
C GLU A 52 17.30 9.82 5.33
N LYS A 53 17.80 10.86 5.98
CA LYS A 53 18.30 12.06 5.30
C LYS A 53 19.51 11.70 4.43
N GLY A 54 19.43 12.03 3.14
CA GLY A 54 20.52 11.83 2.18
C GLY A 54 20.39 10.56 1.35
N LEU A 55 19.46 9.65 1.68
CA LEU A 55 19.07 8.58 0.78
C LEU A 55 18.27 9.15 -0.40
N LYS A 56 18.57 8.65 -1.60
CA LYS A 56 17.86 9.02 -2.84
C LYS A 56 16.88 7.96 -3.32
N ASN A 57 17.05 6.72 -2.86
CA ASN A 57 16.25 5.57 -3.25
C ASN A 57 15.82 4.83 -1.98
N ALA A 58 14.63 4.25 -2.01
CA ALA A 58 14.13 3.35 -0.98
C ALA A 58 13.73 2.04 -1.65
N LYS A 59 14.14 0.92 -1.05
CA LYS A 59 13.71 -0.39 -1.51
C LYS A 59 12.21 -0.53 -1.23
N CYS A 60 11.42 -0.82 -2.24
CA CYS A 60 10.01 -1.14 -2.10
C CYS A 60 9.70 -2.52 -2.68
N ILE A 61 8.75 -3.22 -2.07
CA ILE A 61 8.33 -4.55 -2.52
C ILE A 61 6.91 -4.42 -3.04
N SER A 62 6.77 -4.26 -4.35
CA SER A 62 5.44 -4.27 -4.97
C SER A 62 4.92 -5.70 -5.07
N ARG A 63 3.63 -5.85 -4.78
CA ARG A 63 2.94 -7.13 -4.74
C ARG A 63 1.79 -7.07 -5.71
N GLU A 64 1.85 -7.92 -6.73
CA GLU A 64 0.72 -8.15 -7.63
C GLU A 64 0.05 -9.47 -7.23
N GLU A 65 -1.23 -9.64 -7.59
CA GLU A 65 -1.95 -10.92 -7.42
C GLU A 65 -1.25 -12.10 -8.13
N HIS A 66 -0.25 -11.82 -8.99
CA HIS A 66 0.54 -12.80 -9.74
C HIS A 66 2.05 -12.82 -9.41
N GLY A 67 2.53 -12.10 -8.39
CA GLY A 67 3.93 -12.19 -7.96
C GLY A 67 4.50 -10.95 -7.28
N ILE A 68 5.72 -11.09 -6.76
CA ILE A 68 6.48 -10.00 -6.12
C ILE A 68 7.35 -9.32 -7.18
N ILE A 69 7.14 -8.03 -7.39
CA ILE A 69 8.01 -7.20 -8.23
C ILE A 69 8.83 -6.31 -7.28
N THR A 70 10.14 -6.45 -7.30
CA THR A 70 11.04 -5.60 -6.49
C THR A 70 11.37 -4.33 -7.27
N GLY A 71 10.97 -3.18 -6.73
CA GLY A 71 11.32 -1.86 -7.26
C GLY A 71 12.55 -1.26 -6.55
N ILE A 72 13.26 -0.37 -7.25
CA ILE A 72 14.44 0.37 -6.78
C ILE A 72 14.04 1.81 -6.46
#